data_AF-A0A5N9B5I3-F1
#
_entry.id   AF-A0A5N9B5I3-F1
#
_cell.length_a   1.000
_cell.length_b   1.000
_cell.length_c   1.000
_cell.angle_alpha   90.00
_cell.angle_beta   90.00
_cell.angle_gamma   90.00
#
_symmetry.space_group_name_H-M   'P 1'
#
loop_
_entity.id
_entity.type
_entity.pdbx_description
1 polymer ?
#
loop_
_entity_poly.entity_id
_entity_poly.type
_entity_poly.pdbx_seq_one_letter_code
_entity_poly.pdbx_strand_id
1 'polypeptide(L)' 'MVIDENGKQMGVLLTKDAVNHALLRSLDLVEVSPGAQPPVCKIMD' A
#
# COMPACT_ATOMS: atom_id res chain seq x y z
N MET A 1 1.23 6.58 -3.00
CA MET A 1 -0.20 6.33 -2.84
C MET A 1 -0.39 4.86 -2.51
N VAL A 2 -1.22 4.54 -1.53
CA VAL A 2 -1.51 3.17 -1.10
C VAL A 2 -2.93 2.80 -1.50
N ILE A 3 -3.09 1.62 -2.05
CA ILE A 3 -4.38 1.02 -2.41
C ILE A 3 -4.54 -0.25 -1.57
N ASP A 4 -5.68 -0.48 -0.94
CA ASP A 4 -5.92 -1.71 -0.19
C ASP A 4 -6.27 -2.91 -1.11
N GLU A 5 -6.45 -4.07 -0.50
CA GLU A 5 -6.84 -5.32 -1.18
C GLU A 5 -8.19 -5.23 -1.93
N ASN A 6 -9.10 -4.37 -1.46
CA ASN A 6 -10.43 -4.14 -2.03
C ASN A 6 -10.41 -3.09 -3.15
N GLY A 7 -9.23 -2.54 -3.48
CA GLY A 7 -9.09 -1.46 -4.46
C GLY A 7 -9.43 -0.08 -3.91
N LYS A 8 -9.65 0.07 -2.60
CA LYS A 8 -9.89 1.37 -1.97
C LYS A 8 -8.59 2.15 -1.90
N GLN A 9 -8.63 3.39 -2.39
CA GLN A 9 -7.51 4.32 -2.25
C GLN A 9 -7.42 4.81 -0.80
N MET A 10 -6.31 4.47 -0.14
CA MET A 10 -5.98 4.91 1.22
C MET A 10 -5.24 6.26 1.22
N GLY A 11 -4.84 6.75 0.04
CA GLY A 11 -4.14 8.03 -0.13
C GLY A 11 -2.62 7.90 0.00
N VAL A 12 -1.95 9.00 0.35
CA VAL A 12 -0.49 9.01 0.57
C VAL A 12 -0.22 8.72 2.04
N LEU A 13 0.35 7.55 2.31
CA LEU A 13 0.74 7.13 3.66
C LEU A 13 2.26 7.10 3.79
N LEU A 14 2.74 7.22 5.02
CA LEU A 14 4.13 6.87 5.32
C LEU A 14 4.32 5.36 5.12
N THR A 15 5.50 4.94 4.66
CA THR A 15 5.82 3.52 4.42
C THR A 15 5.54 2.66 5.64
N LYS A 16 5.90 3.13 6.84
CA LYS A 16 5.64 2.41 8.11
C LYS A 16 4.15 2.15 8.34
N ASP A 17 3.29 3.12 8.02
CA ASP A 17 1.84 3.02 8.27
C ASP A 17 1.22 2.08 7.24
N ALA A 18 1.69 2.15 5.98
CA ALA A 18 1.29 1.23 4.93
C ALA A 18 1.67 -0.22 5.25
N VAL A 19 2.89 -0.47 5.75
CA VAL A 19 3.36 -1.79 6.19
C VAL A 19 2.54 -2.28 7.39
N ASN A 20 2.31 -1.42 8.40
CA ASN A 20 1.46 -1.78 9.53
C ASN A 20 0.04 -2.18 9.08
N HIS A 21 -0.53 -1.48 8.11
CA HIS A 21 -1.84 -1.82 7.55
C HIS A 21 -1.87 -3.19 6.85
N ALA A 22 -0.80 -3.56 6.17
CA ALA A 22 -0.67 -4.87 5.55
C ALA A 22 -0.53 -5.96 6.63
N LEU A 23 0.38 -5.78 7.59
CA LEU A 23 0.62 -6.71 8.69
C LEU A 23 -0.63 -6.97 9.56
N LEU A 24 -1.40 -5.93 9.88
CA LEU A 24 -2.63 -6.05 10.66
C LEU A 24 -3.69 -6.92 9.97
N ARG A 25 -3.58 -7.08 8.65
CA ARG A 25 -4.48 -7.91 7.83
C ARG A 25 -3.83 -9.22 7.41
N SER A 26 -2.60 -9.48 7.86
CA SER A 26 -1.78 -10.61 7.43
C SER A 26 -1.59 -10.65 5.90
N LEU A 27 -1.39 -9.49 5.30
CA LEU A 27 -1.10 -9.28 3.88
C LEU A 27 0.26 -8.60 3.71
N ASP A 28 0.70 -8.49 2.46
CA ASP A 28 1.93 -7.81 2.06
C ASP A 28 1.67 -6.43 1.45
N LEU A 29 2.65 -5.55 1.59
CA LEU A 29 2.69 -4.26 0.89
C LEU A 29 3.59 -4.39 -0.34
N VAL A 30 2.97 -4.42 -1.51
CA VAL A 30 3.68 -4.57 -2.79
C VAL A 30 3.76 -3.23 -3.51
N GLU A 31 4.97 -2.81 -3.89
CA GLU A 31 5.16 -1.64 -4.72
C GLU A 31 4.90 -1.97 -6.20
N VAL A 32 3.81 -1.45 -6.75
CA VAL A 32 3.35 -1.78 -8.11
C VAL A 32 3.77 -0.74 -9.16
N SER A 33 4.05 0.49 -8.74
CA SER A 33 4.54 1.55 -9.63
C SER A 33 5.57 2.43 -8.93
N PRO A 34 6.86 2.01 -8.92
CA PRO A 34 7.93 2.78 -8.30
C PRO A 34 8.22 4.11 -9.02
N GLY A 35 7.91 4.20 -10.32
CA GLY A 35 8.14 5.41 -11.12
C GLY A 35 7.08 6.50 -10.96
N ALA A 36 5.98 6.23 -10.25
CA ALA A 36 4.92 7.21 -10.02
C ALA A 36 5.34 8.25 -8.96
N GLN A 37 4.80 9.47 -9.05
CA GLN A 37 4.96 10.49 -8.02
C GLN A 37 3.60 10.88 -7.45
N PRO A 38 3.28 10.43 -6.22
CA PRO A 38 4.04 9.53 -5.33
C PRO A 38 4.01 8.05 -5.79
N PRO A 39 5.00 7.20 -5.38
CA PRO A 39 5.04 5.78 -5.74
C PRO A 39 3.75 5.06 -5.40
N VAL A 40 3.29 4.13 -6.23
CA VAL A 40 2.04 3.39 -5.98
C VAL A 40 2.38 2.05 -5.33
N CYS A 41 1.85 1.85 -4.12
CA CYS A 41 1.89 0.58 -3.40
C CYS A 41 0.47 0.03 -3.29
N LYS A 42 0.33 -1.29 -3.30
CA LYS A 42 -0.93 -1.99 -3.11
C LYS A 42 -0.79 -3.07 -2.04
N ILE A 43 -1.78 -3.17 -1.16
CA ILE A 43 -1.86 -4.23 -0.15
C ILE A 43 -2.51 -5.45 -0.82
N MET A 44 -1.83 -6.58 -0.79
CA MET A 44 -2.28 -7.87 -1.33
C MET A 44 -1.52 -9.01 -0.66
N ASP A 45 -2.02 -10.23 -0.76
CA ASP A 45 -1.25 -11.44 -0.42
C ASP A 45 -0.14 -11.68 -1.44
#